data_AF-A0A7S3YXI3-F1
#
_entry.id   AF-A0A7S3YXI3-F1
#
_cell.length_a   1.000
_cell.length_b   1.000
_cell.length_c   1.000
_cell.angle_alpha   90.00
_cell.angle_beta   90.00
_cell.angle_gamma   90.00
#
_symmetry.space_group_name_H-M   'P 1'
#
loop_
_entity.id
_entity.type
_entity.pdbx_description
1 polymer ?
#
loop_
_entity_poly.entity_id
_entity_poly.type
_entity_poly.pdbx_seq_one_letter_code
_entity_poly.pdbx_strand_id
1 'polypeptide(L)'
;RNSREEGEGKAKAMAAPKLKKPKKWVPAVYELIGTEEFEGAPFMGTFVEDSDLKGKVYNQQGGSLFLYYWRPKRQWIIGDNYSSELGLVFVDTLARTPDNIARPWSFYDGQSGEWVATEDLVLRRLPTEEEAKAWAESREPERYEMKGPPEKFDGAPFMGVYSELIGYKPPVYQHESGEFYLYFWKLKKQWIVGRDWKTDIGPVMFVESEAPTPDRVATYWNFWNPDTQEWDYDEDIWCPKAGRKLADEGAEEQEDAEAAAA
;
A
#
# COMPACT_ATOMS: atom_id res chain seq x y z
N ARG A 1 56.58 -42.28 53.13
CA ARG A 1 57.05 -41.49 51.97
C ARG A 1 55.93 -41.56 50.93
N ASN A 2 55.00 -40.61 50.96
CA ASN A 2 53.91 -40.56 49.98
C ASN A 2 54.24 -39.47 48.96
N SER A 3 54.55 -39.92 47.75
CA SER A 3 54.80 -39.09 46.58
C SER A 3 53.47 -38.49 46.11
N ARG A 4 53.36 -37.16 46.19
CA ARG A 4 52.21 -36.40 45.71
C ARG A 4 52.49 -36.01 44.26
N GLU A 5 51.80 -36.63 43.33
CA GLU A 5 51.84 -36.28 41.90
C GLU A 5 51.12 -34.93 41.70
N GLU A 6 51.88 -33.91 41.31
CA GLU A 6 51.36 -32.62 40.87
C GLU A 6 50.89 -32.77 39.41
N GLY A 7 49.58 -32.97 39.24
CA GLY A 7 48.94 -32.91 37.93
C GLY A 7 48.84 -31.47 37.44
N GLU A 8 49.67 -31.10 36.47
CA GLU A 8 49.56 -29.84 35.72
C GLU A 8 48.26 -29.81 34.90
N GLY A 9 47.18 -29.33 35.52
CA GLY A 9 45.93 -29.03 34.84
C GLY A 9 46.09 -27.81 33.92
N LYS A 10 46.41 -28.03 32.64
CA LYS A 10 46.35 -26.98 31.61
C LYS A 10 44.91 -26.50 31.45
N ALA A 11 44.60 -25.35 32.06
CA ALA A 11 43.35 -24.64 31.85
C ALA A 11 43.23 -24.25 30.36
N LYS A 12 42.29 -24.88 29.65
CA LYS A 12 41.88 -24.46 28.30
C LYS A 12 41.32 -23.04 28.41
N ALA A 13 42.04 -22.05 27.90
CA ALA A 13 41.54 -20.70 27.76
C ALA A 13 40.28 -20.72 26.89
N MET A 14 39.11 -20.55 27.51
CA MET A 14 37.87 -20.37 26.75
C MET A 14 37.97 -19.04 26.00
N ALA A 15 37.90 -19.11 24.67
CA ALA A 15 37.89 -17.93 23.83
C ALA A 15 36.69 -17.05 24.23
N ALA A 16 36.95 -15.77 24.54
CA ALA A 16 35.91 -14.81 24.86
C ALA A 16 34.88 -14.77 23.72
N PRO A 17 33.57 -14.88 24.01
CA PRO A 17 32.54 -14.84 22.98
C PRO A 17 32.66 -13.52 22.23
N LYS A 18 32.80 -13.61 20.90
CA LYS A 18 32.86 -12.42 20.03
C LYS A 18 31.58 -11.62 20.22
N LEU A 19 31.70 -10.40 20.73
CA LEU A 19 30.58 -9.47 20.85
C LEU A 19 29.97 -9.26 19.46
N LYS A 20 28.69 -9.60 19.30
CA LYS A 20 27.94 -9.28 18.09
C LYS A 20 27.90 -7.75 17.98
N LYS A 21 28.25 -7.22 16.80
CA LYS A 21 28.12 -5.78 16.54
C LYS A 21 26.68 -5.36 16.84
N PRO A 22 26.45 -4.19 17.47
CA PRO A 22 25.11 -3.71 17.72
C PRO A 22 24.37 -3.57 16.38
N LYS A 23 23.12 -4.04 16.33
CA LYS A 23 22.26 -3.90 15.15
C LYS A 23 22.08 -2.41 14.86
N LYS A 24 22.27 -1.99 13.61
CA LYS A 24 22.01 -0.61 13.17
C LYS A 24 20.56 -0.27 13.52
N TRP A 25 20.35 0.85 14.21
CA TRP A 25 19.00 1.34 14.51
C TRP A 25 18.35 1.84 13.22
N VAL A 26 17.08 1.49 13.03
CA VAL A 26 16.25 1.91 11.90
C VAL A 26 15.02 2.58 12.50
N PRO A 27 14.74 3.87 12.18
CA PRO A 27 13.58 4.56 12.71
C PRO A 27 12.29 3.92 12.21
N ALA A 28 11.29 3.80 13.09
CA ALA A 28 9.94 3.48 12.66
C ALA A 28 9.33 4.66 11.87
N VAL A 29 8.57 4.35 10.82
CA VAL A 29 7.89 5.33 9.98
C VAL A 29 6.41 5.01 9.96
N TYR A 30 5.58 6.04 10.14
CA TYR A 30 4.14 5.95 10.10
C TYR A 30 3.58 6.93 9.08
N GLU A 31 2.43 6.63 8.51
CA GLU A 31 1.70 7.51 7.61
C GLU A 31 0.28 7.63 8.12
N LEU A 32 -0.18 8.86 8.35
CA LEU A 32 -1.58 9.14 8.62
C LEU A 32 -2.29 9.32 7.27
N ILE A 33 -3.22 8.43 6.97
CA ILE A 33 -4.05 8.43 5.76
C ILE A 33 -5.51 8.72 6.12
N GLY A 34 -6.24 9.30 5.18
CA GLY A 34 -7.61 9.78 5.33
C GLY A 34 -8.38 9.62 4.02
N THR A 35 -9.70 9.76 4.07
CA THR A 35 -10.59 9.97 2.91
C THR A 35 -10.24 11.26 2.17
N GLU A 36 -10.86 11.47 0.99
CA GLU A 36 -10.67 12.68 0.17
C GLU A 36 -10.95 13.98 0.95
N GLU A 37 -11.82 13.95 1.96
CA GLU A 37 -12.14 15.13 2.79
C GLU A 37 -10.95 15.65 3.62
N PHE A 38 -9.98 14.78 3.92
CA PHE A 38 -8.76 15.12 4.64
C PHE A 38 -7.58 15.42 3.71
N GLU A 39 -7.76 15.33 2.40
CA GLU A 39 -6.67 15.58 1.45
C GLU A 39 -6.16 17.03 1.60
N GLY A 40 -4.86 17.16 1.87
CA GLY A 40 -4.22 18.46 2.10
C GLY A 40 -4.39 19.03 3.51
N ALA A 41 -5.08 18.34 4.43
CA ALA A 41 -5.12 18.76 5.83
C ALA A 41 -3.71 18.77 6.44
N PRO A 42 -3.34 19.80 7.23
CA PRO A 42 -1.96 20.01 7.66
C PRO A 42 -1.41 18.90 8.56
N PHE A 43 -2.29 18.13 9.21
CA PHE A 43 -1.95 17.01 10.06
C PHE A 43 -1.71 15.69 9.33
N MET A 44 -1.94 15.64 8.01
CA MET A 44 -1.72 14.45 7.19
C MET A 44 -0.25 14.24 6.84
N GLY A 45 0.11 13.01 6.47
CA GLY A 45 1.41 12.69 5.91
C GLY A 45 2.24 11.71 6.73
N THR A 46 3.55 11.72 6.50
CA THR A 46 4.50 10.74 7.02
C THR A 46 5.19 11.24 8.27
N PHE A 47 5.25 10.41 9.32
CA PHE A 47 5.90 10.68 10.59
C PHE A 47 7.07 9.70 10.82
N VAL A 48 8.26 10.23 11.11
CA VAL A 48 9.48 9.44 11.32
C VAL A 48 9.92 9.51 12.78
N GLU A 49 10.24 8.37 13.37
CA GLU A 49 10.69 8.27 14.75
C GLU A 49 11.92 9.14 15.01
N ASP A 50 11.83 9.94 16.06
CA ASP A 50 12.93 10.79 16.51
C ASP A 50 14.06 9.94 17.13
N SER A 51 15.30 10.16 16.70
CA SER A 51 16.45 9.36 17.12
C SER A 51 16.83 9.54 18.59
N ASP A 52 16.51 10.68 19.19
CA ASP A 52 16.85 11.01 20.57
C ASP A 52 15.72 10.62 21.52
N LEU A 53 14.47 10.67 21.02
CA LEU A 53 13.26 10.40 21.81
C LEU A 53 12.62 9.01 21.56
N LYS A 54 13.26 8.14 20.77
CA LYS A 54 12.95 6.72 20.47
C LYS A 54 11.66 6.17 21.09
N GLY A 55 10.67 5.95 20.23
CA GLY A 55 9.38 5.35 20.54
C GLY A 55 8.38 6.27 21.22
N LYS A 56 8.74 7.55 21.43
CA LYS A 56 7.88 8.52 22.12
C LYS A 56 7.39 9.64 21.22
N VAL A 57 8.20 10.07 20.26
CA VAL A 57 7.94 11.20 19.37
C VAL A 57 8.34 10.84 17.94
N TYR A 58 7.51 11.26 17.00
CA TYR A 58 7.73 11.09 15.57
C TYR A 58 7.54 12.44 14.86
N ASN A 59 8.51 12.83 14.05
CA ASN A 59 8.55 14.11 13.34
C ASN A 59 7.85 13.98 11.97
N GLN A 60 6.95 14.91 11.63
CA GLN A 60 6.32 14.96 10.31
C GLN A 60 7.36 15.30 9.23
N GLN A 61 7.43 14.52 8.16
CA GLN A 61 8.29 14.81 7.01
C GLN A 61 7.75 15.98 6.21
N GLY A 62 8.59 17.01 6.02
CA GLY A 62 8.22 18.21 5.26
C GLY A 62 7.27 19.16 6.00
N GLY A 63 6.92 18.87 7.25
CA GLY A 63 6.06 19.69 8.09
C GLY A 63 6.69 20.03 9.44
N SER A 64 5.88 20.60 10.33
CA SER A 64 6.30 21.04 11.67
C SER A 64 5.55 20.33 12.80
N LEU A 65 4.76 19.31 12.48
CA LEU A 65 3.97 18.58 13.47
C LEU A 65 4.72 17.36 14.00
N PHE A 66 4.26 16.91 15.16
CA PHE A 66 4.75 15.75 15.88
C PHE A 66 3.60 14.80 16.15
N LEU A 67 3.83 13.50 16.01
CA LEU A 67 3.01 12.44 16.59
C LEU A 67 3.66 12.00 17.91
N TYR A 68 2.94 12.06 19.03
CA TYR A 68 3.49 11.77 20.35
C TYR A 68 2.44 11.23 21.32
N TYR A 69 2.89 10.49 22.34
CA TYR A 69 2.01 9.96 23.39
C TYR A 69 1.98 10.87 24.63
N TRP A 70 0.87 11.54 24.86
CA TRP A 70 0.65 12.37 26.04
C TRP A 70 0.19 11.53 27.23
N ARG A 71 1.15 11.23 28.12
CA ARG A 71 0.93 10.33 29.26
C ARG A 71 -0.15 10.76 30.26
N PRO A 72 -0.32 12.04 30.61
CA PRO A 72 -1.33 12.47 31.58
C PRO A 72 -2.76 12.09 31.16
N LYS A 73 -3.09 12.26 29.87
CA LYS A 73 -4.43 11.91 29.32
C LYS A 73 -4.51 10.53 28.70
N ARG A 74 -3.37 9.85 28.48
CA ARG A 74 -3.30 8.55 27.79
C ARG A 74 -3.83 8.67 26.36
N GLN A 75 -3.26 9.60 25.62
CA GLN A 75 -3.65 9.91 24.25
C GLN A 75 -2.43 9.89 23.34
N TRP A 76 -2.61 9.45 22.10
CA TRP A 76 -1.72 9.86 21.02
C TRP A 76 -2.25 11.17 20.44
N ILE A 77 -1.35 12.11 20.17
CA ILE A 77 -1.68 13.45 19.70
C ILE A 77 -0.81 13.76 18.47
N ILE A 78 -1.39 14.44 17.50
CA ILE A 78 -0.69 15.11 16.40
C ILE A 78 -0.80 16.61 16.63
N GLY A 79 0.32 17.29 16.85
CA GLY A 79 0.34 18.72 17.18
C GLY A 79 1.71 19.37 16.93
N ASP A 80 1.79 20.69 17.11
CA ASP A 80 2.99 21.50 16.86
C ASP A 80 3.99 21.49 18.03
N ASN A 81 3.61 20.93 19.17
CA ASN A 81 4.45 20.85 20.36
C ASN A 81 4.22 19.53 21.11
N TYR A 82 5.19 18.62 21.06
CA TYR A 82 5.13 17.31 21.73
C TYR A 82 5.17 17.36 23.27
N SER A 83 5.37 18.55 23.86
CA SER A 83 5.30 18.77 25.30
C SER A 83 3.98 19.43 25.75
N SER A 84 3.07 19.68 24.81
CA SER A 84 1.75 20.25 25.05
C SER A 84 0.69 19.16 25.15
N GLU A 85 -0.47 19.52 25.69
CA GLU A 85 -1.69 18.69 25.56
C GLU A 85 -2.55 19.09 24.36
N LEU A 86 -2.18 20.16 23.66
CA LEU A 86 -2.90 20.66 22.49
C LEU A 86 -2.42 19.94 21.24
N GLY A 87 -3.37 19.62 20.37
CA GLY A 87 -3.12 19.02 19.07
C GLY A 87 -4.25 19.32 18.11
N LEU A 88 -4.05 18.90 16.86
CA LEU A 88 -5.02 18.98 15.76
C LEU A 88 -5.84 17.69 15.67
N VAL A 89 -5.21 16.57 16.03
CA VAL A 89 -5.82 15.23 16.01
C VAL A 89 -5.38 14.48 17.26
N PHE A 90 -6.26 13.70 17.86
CA PHE A 90 -5.89 12.80 18.96
C PHE A 90 -6.65 11.48 18.93
N VAL A 91 -6.17 10.51 19.70
CA VAL A 91 -6.90 9.27 19.98
C VAL A 91 -6.67 8.84 21.43
N ASP A 92 -7.77 8.60 22.16
CA ASP A 92 -7.76 8.07 23.51
C ASP A 92 -7.41 6.59 23.52
N THR A 93 -6.24 6.21 24.03
CA THR A 93 -5.81 4.80 24.02
C THR A 93 -4.75 4.50 25.08
N LEU A 94 -4.74 3.26 25.57
CA LEU A 94 -3.69 2.75 26.45
C LEU A 94 -2.44 2.29 25.68
N ALA A 95 -2.52 2.24 24.34
CA ALA A 95 -1.44 1.82 23.47
C ALA A 95 -0.22 2.72 23.64
N ARG A 96 0.91 2.13 24.03
CA ARG A 96 2.19 2.84 24.23
C ARG A 96 3.04 2.94 22.98
N THR A 97 2.62 2.30 21.91
CA THR A 97 3.24 2.39 20.59
C THR A 97 2.13 2.66 19.57
N PRO A 98 2.42 3.38 18.47
CA PRO A 98 1.40 3.68 17.48
C PRO A 98 0.86 2.43 16.78
N ASP A 99 1.65 1.35 16.65
CA ASP A 99 1.22 0.05 16.10
C ASP A 99 -0.02 -0.55 16.77
N ASN A 100 -0.28 -0.20 18.03
CA ASN A 100 -1.33 -0.79 18.84
C ASN A 100 -2.56 0.13 18.99
N ILE A 101 -2.63 1.23 18.23
CA ILE A 101 -3.80 2.10 18.21
C ILE A 101 -4.90 1.41 17.40
N ALA A 102 -5.97 1.01 18.10
CA ALA A 102 -7.12 0.34 17.49
C ALA A 102 -8.41 1.16 17.56
N ARG A 103 -8.35 2.39 18.06
CA ARG A 103 -9.52 3.27 18.23
C ARG A 103 -9.55 4.35 17.15
N PRO A 104 -10.76 4.84 16.79
CA PRO A 104 -10.91 5.93 15.84
C PRO A 104 -10.17 7.19 16.32
N TRP A 105 -9.62 7.95 15.37
CA TRP A 105 -9.01 9.25 15.66
C TRP A 105 -10.09 10.33 15.75
N SER A 106 -9.80 11.39 16.49
CA SER A 106 -10.65 12.57 16.58
C SER A 106 -9.90 13.79 16.09
N PHE A 107 -10.53 14.61 15.25
CA PHE A 107 -9.98 15.88 14.76
C PHE A 107 -10.88 17.04 15.17
N TYR A 108 -10.32 18.25 15.25
CA TYR A 108 -11.11 19.44 15.55
C TYR A 108 -11.76 19.98 14.28
N ASP A 109 -13.08 19.89 14.20
CA ASP A 109 -13.83 20.48 13.10
C ASP A 109 -14.03 21.98 13.36
N GLY A 110 -13.33 22.81 12.59
CA GLY A 110 -13.40 24.25 12.70
C GLY A 110 -14.78 24.85 12.35
N GLN A 111 -15.64 24.11 11.65
CA GLN A 111 -17.00 24.57 11.32
C GLN A 111 -17.96 24.38 12.49
N SER A 112 -17.99 23.18 13.07
CA SER A 112 -18.84 22.88 14.23
C SER A 112 -18.25 23.41 15.55
N GLY A 113 -16.92 23.58 15.63
CA GLY A 113 -16.21 23.92 16.86
C GLY A 113 -16.08 22.74 17.82
N GLU A 114 -16.30 21.51 17.34
CA GLU A 114 -16.29 20.29 18.14
C GLU A 114 -15.21 19.31 17.68
N TRP A 115 -14.88 18.37 18.57
CA TRP A 115 -14.04 17.23 18.22
C TRP A 115 -14.88 16.11 17.62
N VAL A 116 -14.57 15.73 16.39
CA VAL A 116 -15.30 14.70 15.64
C VAL A 116 -14.45 13.44 15.56
N ALA A 117 -14.97 12.33 16.07
CA ALA A 117 -14.35 11.01 15.91
C ALA A 117 -14.67 10.44 14.52
N THR A 118 -13.67 9.88 13.85
CA THR A 118 -13.82 9.28 12.52
C THR A 118 -12.99 8.01 12.38
N GLU A 119 -13.55 7.03 11.67
CA GLU A 119 -12.86 5.80 11.26
C GLU A 119 -12.03 5.99 9.98
N ASP A 120 -12.22 7.12 9.30
CA ASP A 120 -11.59 7.43 8.02
C ASP A 120 -10.10 7.80 8.18
N LEU A 121 -9.71 8.26 9.37
CA LEU A 121 -8.31 8.53 9.70
C LEU A 121 -7.64 7.27 10.25
N VAL A 122 -6.65 6.77 9.50
CA VAL A 122 -5.90 5.56 9.85
C VAL A 122 -4.42 5.88 9.93
N LEU A 123 -3.79 5.51 11.05
CA LEU A 123 -2.34 5.56 11.18
C LEU A 123 -1.75 4.20 10.80
N ARG A 124 -0.94 4.17 9.74
CA ARG A 124 -0.34 2.95 9.21
C ARG A 124 1.18 2.97 9.39
N ARG A 125 1.75 1.91 9.97
CA ARG A 125 3.21 1.70 9.93
C ARG A 125 3.64 1.41 8.50
N LEU A 126 4.60 2.18 8.00
CA LEU A 126 5.28 1.87 6.76
C LEU A 126 6.38 0.83 7.03
N PRO A 127 6.47 -0.23 6.20
CA PRO A 127 7.55 -1.19 6.34
C PRO A 127 8.89 -0.49 6.11
N THR A 128 9.91 -0.90 6.84
CA THR A 128 11.30 -0.54 6.52
C THR A 128 11.68 -1.06 5.12
N GLU A 129 12.73 -0.51 4.50
CA GLU A 129 13.20 -0.99 3.20
C GLU A 129 13.50 -2.49 3.21
N GLU A 130 14.09 -3.01 4.29
CA GLU A 130 14.35 -4.44 4.47
C GLU A 130 13.06 -5.26 4.60
N GLU A 131 12.08 -4.79 5.39
CA GLU A 131 10.77 -5.46 5.51
C GLU A 131 9.99 -5.39 4.20
N ALA A 132 10.01 -4.26 3.50
CA ALA A 132 9.35 -4.08 2.22
C ALA A 132 9.95 -5.01 1.18
N LYS A 133 11.29 -5.11 1.14
CA LYS A 133 12.01 -6.04 0.28
C LYS A 133 11.72 -7.50 0.64
N ALA A 134 11.78 -7.86 1.91
CA ALA A 134 11.48 -9.22 2.35
C ALA A 134 10.01 -9.61 2.05
N TRP A 135 9.08 -8.69 2.26
CA TRP A 135 7.68 -8.87 1.92
C TRP A 135 7.49 -9.02 0.40
N ALA A 136 8.13 -8.15 -0.38
CA ALA A 136 8.16 -8.21 -1.84
C ALA A 136 8.70 -9.54 -2.36
N GLU A 137 9.81 -10.02 -1.79
CA GLU A 137 10.42 -11.31 -2.17
C GLU A 137 9.57 -12.51 -1.74
N SER A 138 8.76 -12.37 -0.69
CA SER A 138 7.91 -13.45 -0.17
C SER A 138 6.54 -13.55 -0.85
N ARG A 139 6.06 -12.46 -1.47
CA ARG A 139 4.73 -12.40 -2.08
C ARG A 139 4.85 -12.67 -3.57
N GLU A 140 3.97 -13.50 -4.10
CA GLU A 140 3.81 -13.62 -5.56
C GLU A 140 3.25 -12.28 -6.10
N PRO A 141 3.92 -11.64 -7.08
CA PRO A 141 3.43 -10.41 -7.68
C PRO A 141 1.98 -10.59 -8.14
N GLU A 142 1.12 -9.61 -7.91
CA GLU A 142 -0.21 -9.68 -8.50
C GLU A 142 -0.09 -9.64 -10.03
N ARG A 143 -0.89 -10.46 -10.68
CA ARG A 143 -0.92 -10.55 -12.14
C ARG A 143 -2.32 -10.25 -12.63
N TYR A 144 -2.40 -9.49 -13.71
CA TYR A 144 -3.63 -9.17 -14.42
C TYR A 144 -3.45 -9.49 -15.90
N GLU A 145 -4.52 -9.82 -16.60
CA GLU A 145 -4.44 -10.21 -18.01
C GLU A 145 -5.36 -9.30 -18.84
N MET A 146 -4.81 -8.44 -19.69
CA MET A 146 -5.65 -7.67 -20.61
C MET A 146 -6.17 -8.60 -21.70
N LYS A 147 -7.51 -8.74 -21.79
CA LYS A 147 -8.22 -9.55 -22.78
C LYS A 147 -9.15 -8.69 -23.62
N GLY A 148 -9.41 -9.13 -24.84
CA GLY A 148 -10.27 -8.48 -25.81
C GLY A 148 -10.63 -9.43 -26.95
N PRO A 149 -11.57 -9.06 -27.84
CA PRO A 149 -11.95 -9.88 -28.99
C PRO A 149 -10.74 -10.21 -29.89
N PRO A 150 -10.48 -11.50 -30.20
CA PRO A 150 -9.31 -11.90 -30.97
C PRO A 150 -9.30 -11.30 -32.38
N GLU A 151 -10.45 -11.17 -33.03
CA GLU A 151 -10.60 -10.52 -34.34
C GLU A 151 -10.12 -9.06 -34.38
N LYS A 152 -10.09 -8.36 -33.24
CA LYS A 152 -9.63 -6.97 -33.14
C LYS A 152 -8.23 -6.85 -32.53
N PHE A 153 -7.90 -7.70 -31.56
CA PHE A 153 -6.74 -7.51 -30.69
C PHE A 153 -5.77 -8.70 -30.67
N ASP A 154 -5.97 -9.73 -31.50
CA ASP A 154 -4.99 -10.82 -31.62
C ASP A 154 -3.63 -10.28 -32.08
N GLY A 155 -2.59 -10.61 -31.32
CA GLY A 155 -1.23 -10.11 -31.54
C GLY A 155 -0.99 -8.64 -31.17
N ALA A 156 -1.98 -7.92 -30.62
CA ALA A 156 -1.76 -6.56 -30.14
C ALA A 156 -0.74 -6.55 -28.99
N PRO A 157 0.35 -5.75 -29.07
CA PRO A 157 1.51 -5.89 -28.17
C PRO A 157 1.26 -5.43 -26.73
N PHE A 158 0.10 -4.81 -26.47
CA PHE A 158 -0.36 -4.35 -25.17
C PHE A 158 -1.40 -5.29 -24.53
N MET A 159 -1.81 -6.35 -25.23
CA MET A 159 -2.66 -7.41 -24.68
C MET A 159 -1.79 -8.52 -24.09
N GLY A 160 -2.27 -9.20 -23.05
CA GLY A 160 -1.52 -10.23 -22.36
C GLY A 160 -1.34 -9.94 -20.88
N VAL A 161 -0.32 -10.54 -20.26
CA VAL A 161 -0.17 -10.56 -18.80
C VAL A 161 0.70 -9.42 -18.29
N TYR A 162 0.18 -8.72 -17.29
CA TYR A 162 0.83 -7.67 -16.54
C TYR A 162 1.16 -8.17 -15.13
N SER A 163 2.38 -7.94 -14.67
CA SER A 163 2.85 -8.32 -13.33
C SER A 163 3.18 -7.10 -12.48
N GLU A 164 2.79 -7.10 -11.21
CA GLU A 164 2.99 -5.98 -10.29
C GLU A 164 4.47 -5.63 -10.14
N LEU A 165 4.80 -4.35 -10.35
CA LEU A 165 6.06 -3.77 -9.93
C LEU A 165 5.99 -3.45 -8.45
N ILE A 166 6.70 -4.25 -7.64
CA ILE A 166 6.62 -4.13 -6.19
C ILE A 166 7.26 -2.82 -5.71
N GLY A 167 6.59 -2.15 -4.77
CA GLY A 167 7.09 -0.94 -4.12
C GLY A 167 6.49 0.38 -4.61
N TYR A 168 5.55 0.34 -5.56
CA TYR A 168 4.86 1.53 -6.07
C TYR A 168 3.44 1.67 -5.47
N LYS A 169 3.05 2.91 -5.15
CA LYS A 169 1.68 3.28 -4.74
C LYS A 169 1.28 4.58 -5.46
N PRO A 170 0.16 4.60 -6.24
CA PRO A 170 -0.69 3.46 -6.61
C PRO A 170 0.09 2.34 -7.33
N PRO A 171 -0.43 1.10 -7.37
CA PRO A 171 0.27 -0.01 -7.99
C PRO A 171 0.48 0.22 -9.48
N VAL A 172 1.61 -0.27 -9.97
CA VAL A 172 2.00 -0.27 -11.39
C VAL A 172 2.27 -1.71 -11.78
N TYR A 173 1.78 -2.14 -12.94
CA TYR A 173 2.00 -3.48 -13.46
C TYR A 173 2.75 -3.40 -14.78
N GLN A 174 3.79 -4.20 -14.98
CA GLN A 174 4.57 -4.26 -16.21
C GLN A 174 4.12 -5.45 -17.05
N HIS A 175 3.89 -5.21 -18.34
CA HIS A 175 3.58 -6.24 -19.32
C HIS A 175 4.74 -7.23 -19.48
N GLU A 176 4.46 -8.48 -19.84
CA GLU A 176 5.49 -9.51 -20.05
C GLU A 176 6.51 -9.17 -21.15
N SER A 177 6.16 -8.30 -22.09
CA SER A 177 7.11 -7.77 -23.09
C SER A 177 8.10 -6.76 -22.51
N GLY A 178 7.80 -6.16 -21.35
CA GLY A 178 8.56 -5.08 -20.73
C GLY A 178 8.29 -3.68 -21.31
N GLU A 179 7.53 -3.56 -22.39
CA GLU A 179 7.31 -2.29 -23.11
C GLU A 179 6.09 -1.49 -22.62
N PHE A 180 5.09 -2.17 -22.06
CA PHE A 180 3.84 -1.57 -21.63
C PHE A 180 3.65 -1.70 -20.13
N TYR A 181 2.89 -0.76 -19.56
CA TYR A 181 2.53 -0.71 -18.16
C TYR A 181 1.03 -0.45 -18.02
N LEU A 182 0.43 -1.08 -17.02
CA LEU A 182 -0.92 -0.83 -16.54
C LEU A 182 -0.82 -0.10 -15.20
N TYR A 183 -1.44 1.07 -15.07
CA TYR A 183 -1.30 1.92 -13.88
C TYR A 183 -2.50 2.84 -13.68
N PHE A 184 -2.70 3.30 -12.45
CA PHE A 184 -3.74 4.26 -12.12
C PHE A 184 -3.22 5.70 -12.15
N TRP A 185 -3.76 6.53 -13.04
CA TRP A 185 -3.43 7.94 -13.14
C TRP A 185 -4.37 8.80 -12.29
N LYS A 186 -3.95 9.08 -11.05
CA LYS A 186 -4.76 9.75 -10.02
C LYS A 186 -5.39 11.07 -10.51
N LEU A 187 -4.65 11.89 -11.26
CA LEU A 187 -5.13 13.20 -11.71
C LEU A 187 -6.36 13.14 -12.63
N LYS A 188 -6.49 12.05 -13.42
CA LYS A 188 -7.63 11.86 -14.34
C LYS A 188 -8.62 10.80 -13.82
N LYS A 189 -8.33 10.18 -12.67
CA LYS A 189 -9.10 9.04 -12.14
C LYS A 189 -9.30 7.94 -13.21
N GLN A 190 -8.20 7.56 -13.86
CA GLN A 190 -8.19 6.61 -14.98
C GLN A 190 -7.21 5.47 -14.74
N TRP A 191 -7.57 4.25 -15.14
CA TRP A 191 -6.59 3.19 -15.40
C TRP A 191 -6.08 3.34 -16.83
N ILE A 192 -4.76 3.26 -17.01
CA ILE A 192 -4.08 3.49 -18.28
C ILE A 192 -3.20 2.30 -18.61
N VAL A 193 -3.21 1.89 -19.88
CA VAL A 193 -2.17 1.09 -20.50
C VAL A 193 -1.30 1.99 -21.38
N GLY A 194 -0.01 2.07 -21.10
CA GLY A 194 0.91 2.98 -21.80
C GLY A 194 2.37 2.54 -21.70
N ARG A 195 3.26 3.21 -22.44
CA ARG A 195 4.69 2.87 -22.47
C ARG A 195 5.51 3.49 -21.34
N ASP A 196 4.96 4.51 -20.68
CA ASP A 196 5.61 5.18 -19.55
C ASP A 196 4.56 5.50 -18.48
N TRP A 197 4.64 4.83 -17.34
CA TRP A 197 3.72 5.04 -16.22
C TRP A 197 4.01 6.32 -15.42
N LYS A 198 5.15 6.98 -15.67
CA LYS A 198 5.54 8.21 -14.96
C LYS A 198 4.97 9.47 -15.61
N THR A 199 4.49 9.36 -16.84
CA THR A 199 3.91 10.46 -17.61
C THR A 199 2.53 10.07 -18.13
N ASP A 200 1.73 11.04 -18.56
CA ASP A 200 0.43 10.80 -19.22
C ASP A 200 0.55 10.76 -20.74
N ILE A 201 1.77 10.60 -21.26
CA ILE A 201 2.06 10.66 -22.70
C ILE A 201 2.03 9.25 -23.29
N GLY A 202 1.30 9.11 -24.40
CA GLY A 202 1.22 7.87 -25.17
C GLY A 202 0.44 6.73 -24.50
N PRO A 203 -0.74 6.99 -23.88
CA PRO A 203 -1.65 5.89 -23.56
C PRO A 203 -2.09 5.22 -24.85
N VAL A 204 -2.10 3.88 -24.86
CA VAL A 204 -2.70 3.09 -25.93
C VAL A 204 -4.11 2.64 -25.58
N MET A 205 -4.40 2.55 -24.27
CA MET A 205 -5.74 2.28 -23.75
C MET A 205 -5.94 3.02 -22.43
N PHE A 206 -7.19 3.35 -22.12
CA PHE A 206 -7.56 3.83 -20.80
C PHE A 206 -9.03 3.54 -20.47
N VAL A 207 -9.35 3.61 -19.20
CA VAL A 207 -10.72 3.53 -18.69
C VAL A 207 -10.88 4.50 -17.53
N GLU A 208 -11.96 5.28 -17.55
CA GLU A 208 -12.37 6.13 -16.43
C GLU A 208 -13.01 5.26 -15.35
N SER A 209 -12.38 5.23 -14.17
CA SER A 209 -12.82 4.37 -13.09
C SER A 209 -12.14 4.78 -11.79
N GLU A 210 -12.86 4.78 -10.68
CA GLU A 210 -12.28 4.93 -9.34
C GLU A 210 -11.95 3.57 -8.69
N ALA A 211 -12.05 2.48 -9.46
CA ALA A 211 -11.77 1.14 -8.97
C ALA A 211 -10.34 1.06 -8.41
N PRO A 212 -10.14 0.48 -7.21
CA PRO A 212 -8.82 0.41 -6.57
C PRO A 212 -7.87 -0.59 -7.26
N THR A 213 -8.41 -1.48 -8.10
CA THR A 213 -7.66 -2.50 -8.85
C THR A 213 -8.26 -2.69 -10.25
N PRO A 214 -7.46 -3.12 -11.24
CA PRO A 214 -7.93 -3.27 -12.62
C PRO A 214 -9.09 -4.27 -12.79
N ASP A 215 -9.11 -5.34 -12.00
CA ASP A 215 -10.17 -6.38 -12.06
C ASP A 215 -11.53 -5.93 -11.54
N ARG A 216 -11.60 -4.73 -10.95
CA ARG A 216 -12.84 -4.11 -10.47
C ARG A 216 -13.34 -3.00 -11.39
N VAL A 217 -12.68 -2.77 -12.52
CA VAL A 217 -13.20 -1.90 -13.56
C VAL A 217 -14.45 -2.57 -14.14
N ALA A 218 -15.61 -1.94 -13.97
CA ALA A 218 -16.91 -2.43 -14.42
C ALA A 218 -17.40 -1.73 -15.70
N THR A 219 -16.51 -1.01 -16.37
CA THR A 219 -16.80 -0.16 -17.53
C THR A 219 -15.97 -0.59 -18.74
N TYR A 220 -16.34 -0.10 -19.91
CA TYR A 220 -15.65 -0.35 -21.18
C TYR A 220 -14.29 0.36 -21.23
N TRP A 221 -13.35 -0.22 -21.98
CA TRP A 221 -12.04 0.39 -22.21
C TRP A 221 -12.03 1.19 -23.51
N ASN A 222 -11.40 2.35 -23.47
CA ASN A 222 -11.07 3.13 -24.66
C ASN A 222 -9.70 2.69 -25.17
N PHE A 223 -9.54 2.60 -26.49
CA PHE A 223 -8.27 2.26 -27.12
C PHE A 223 -8.00 3.17 -28.33
N TRP A 224 -6.72 3.42 -28.59
CA TRP A 224 -6.32 4.22 -29.75
C TRP A 224 -6.34 3.37 -31.02
N ASN A 225 -7.24 3.68 -31.95
CA ASN A 225 -7.32 3.00 -33.24
C ASN A 225 -6.31 3.64 -34.22
N PRO A 226 -5.23 2.94 -34.63
CA PRO A 226 -4.21 3.51 -35.49
C PRO A 226 -4.68 3.76 -36.92
N ASP A 227 -5.71 3.04 -37.39
CA ASP A 227 -6.22 3.15 -38.76
C ASP A 227 -7.08 4.41 -38.92
N THR A 228 -7.89 4.73 -37.91
CA THR A 228 -8.74 5.93 -37.90
C THR A 228 -8.07 7.13 -37.26
N GLN A 229 -7.01 6.93 -36.47
CA GLN A 229 -6.39 7.96 -35.63
C GLN A 229 -7.37 8.59 -34.64
N GLU A 230 -8.28 7.79 -34.10
CA GLU A 230 -9.30 8.20 -33.14
C GLU A 230 -9.33 7.25 -31.94
N TRP A 231 -9.86 7.73 -30.82
CA TRP A 231 -10.20 6.87 -29.69
C TRP A 231 -11.51 6.15 -29.99
N ASP A 232 -11.47 4.83 -29.88
CA ASP A 232 -12.64 3.97 -29.97
C ASP A 232 -12.85 3.29 -28.61
N TYR A 233 -13.99 2.64 -28.41
CA TYR A 233 -14.30 1.91 -27.19
C TYR A 233 -14.74 0.48 -27.49
N ASP A 234 -14.48 -0.41 -26.54
CA ASP A 234 -14.88 -1.81 -26.64
C ASP A 234 -15.30 -2.33 -25.26
N GLU A 235 -16.50 -2.87 -25.18
CA GLU A 235 -17.07 -3.45 -23.96
C GLU A 235 -16.55 -4.86 -23.68
N ASP A 236 -16.01 -5.53 -24.71
CA ASP A 236 -15.43 -6.86 -24.60
C ASP A 236 -13.93 -6.81 -24.23
N ILE A 237 -13.40 -5.63 -23.90
CA ILE A 237 -12.08 -5.53 -23.28
C ILE A 237 -12.24 -5.58 -21.76
N TRP A 238 -11.54 -6.50 -21.11
CA TRP A 238 -11.53 -6.60 -19.65
C TRP A 238 -10.16 -7.01 -19.10
N CYS A 239 -9.97 -6.81 -17.79
CA CYS A 239 -8.68 -7.00 -17.12
C CYS A 239 -8.83 -7.84 -15.84
N PRO A 240 -9.13 -9.16 -15.93
CA PRO A 240 -9.30 -9.96 -14.74
C PRO A 240 -7.94 -10.22 -14.08
N LYS A 241 -7.99 -10.58 -12.80
CA LYS A 241 -6.81 -11.09 -12.09
C LYS A 241 -6.37 -12.41 -12.71
N ALA A 242 -5.13 -12.48 -13.19
CA ALA A 242 -4.60 -13.64 -13.89
C ALA A 242 -4.53 -14.86 -12.94
N GLY A 243 -4.82 -16.05 -13.47
CA GLY A 243 -4.83 -17.30 -12.69
C GLY A 243 -6.05 -17.51 -11.80
N ARG A 244 -6.94 -16.50 -11.66
CA ARG A 244 -8.27 -16.74 -11.11
C ARG A 244 -9.04 -17.52 -12.16
N LYS A 245 -9.31 -18.80 -11.91
CA LYS A 245 -10.36 -19.51 -12.64
C LYS A 245 -11.61 -18.66 -12.47
N LEU A 246 -12.14 -18.12 -13.57
CA LEU A 246 -13.51 -17.62 -13.60
C LEU A 246 -14.32 -18.79 -13.04
N ALA A 247 -14.82 -18.64 -11.82
CA ALA A 247 -15.59 -19.69 -11.18
C ALA A 247 -16.82 -19.81 -12.06
N ASP A 248 -16.84 -20.88 -12.85
CA ASP A 248 -17.82 -21.26 -13.86
C ASP A 248 -18.91 -20.22 -14.10
N GLU A 249 -18.87 -19.59 -15.28
CA GLU A 249 -20.03 -18.98 -15.95
C GLU A 249 -21.15 -20.02 -16.24
N GLY A 250 -21.30 -21.04 -15.38
CA GLY A 250 -22.35 -22.06 -15.40
C GLY A 250 -23.57 -21.68 -14.57
N ALA A 251 -23.87 -20.38 -14.43
CA ALA A 251 -25.07 -19.90 -13.73
C ALA A 251 -26.19 -19.42 -14.66
N GLU A 252 -26.01 -19.43 -15.99
CA GLU A 252 -27.07 -19.10 -16.95
C GLU A 252 -27.25 -20.22 -17.98
N GLU A 253 -27.89 -21.31 -17.56
CA GLU A 253 -28.78 -22.10 -18.43
C GLU A 253 -29.66 -23.00 -17.54
N GLN A 254 -30.47 -22.37 -16.68
CA GLN A 254 -31.58 -23.06 -16.02
C GLN A 254 -32.84 -22.17 -16.04
N GLU A 255 -33.15 -21.63 -17.22
CA GLU A 255 -34.39 -20.92 -17.49
C GLU A 255 -35.11 -21.56 -18.69
N ASP A 256 -35.33 -22.88 -18.66
CA ASP A 256 -36.14 -23.57 -19.68
C ASP A 256 -36.79 -24.89 -19.21
N ALA A 257 -37.08 -25.03 -17.90
CA ALA A 257 -37.75 -26.22 -17.36
C ALA A 257 -39.14 -25.96 -16.73
N GLU A 258 -39.70 -24.76 -16.84
CA GLU A 258 -41.04 -24.44 -16.27
C GLU A 258 -42.09 -24.05 -17.34
N ALA A 259 -41.98 -24.60 -18.56
CA ALA A 259 -43.00 -24.44 -19.62
C ALA A 259 -43.68 -25.76 -20.05
N ALA A 260 -43.59 -26.84 -19.26
CA ALA A 260 -44.22 -28.13 -19.59
C ALA A 260 -45.21 -28.67 -18.54
N ALA A 261 -45.70 -27.84 -17.62
CA ALA A 261 -46.64 -28.28 -16.57
C ALA A 261 -47.84 -27.33 -16.35
N ALA A 262 -48.28 -26.61 -17.39
CA ALA A 262 -49.52 -25.82 -17.38
C ALA A 262 -50.46 -26.23 -18.52
#